data_AF-A0A7S1VD51-F1
#
_entry.id   AF-A0A7S1VD51-F1
#
_cell.length_a   1.000
_cell.length_b   1.000
_cell.length_c   1.000
_cell.angle_alpha   90.00
_cell.angle_beta   90.00
_cell.angle_gamma   90.00
#
_symmetry.space_group_name_H-M   'P 1'
#
loop_
_entity.id
_entity.type
_entity.pdbx_description
1 polymer ?
#
loop_
_entity_poly.entity_id
_entity_poly.type
_entity_poly.pdbx_seq_one_letter_code
_entity_poly.pdbx_strand_id
1 'polypeptide(L)'
;AVDPTQAGSSSFYLFGDTPEGIARHLLAPHYPIPFGLSDSWDQEVHASLSFGIGACGSGTPLHVHSQVLAEVFHGRKRWFFAPPGPAPQHAPTVTSLAWLASGGLAASPDLWDCTIEPGDLIFIPDNWWHATLNEGEAVFVSTFI
;
A
#
# COMPACT_ATOMS: atom_id res chain seq x y z
N ALA A 1 -14.88 -1.02 10.71
CA ALA A 1 -14.34 -2.16 9.93
C ALA A 1 -15.09 -2.26 8.61
N VAL A 2 -14.41 -2.63 7.53
CA VAL A 2 -14.98 -2.84 6.18
C VAL A 2 -15.93 -4.04 6.18
N ASP A 3 -17.09 -3.88 5.54
CA ASP A 3 -18.00 -4.99 5.26
C ASP A 3 -17.41 -5.84 4.11
N PRO A 4 -17.14 -7.14 4.28
CA PRO A 4 -16.56 -7.97 3.22
C PRO A 4 -17.48 -8.16 2.00
N THR A 5 -18.78 -7.83 2.11
CA THR A 5 -19.74 -7.92 1.01
C THR A 5 -19.83 -6.65 0.16
N GLN A 6 -19.24 -5.53 0.62
CA GLN A 6 -19.28 -4.27 -0.10
C GLN A 6 -18.21 -4.19 -1.19
N ALA A 7 -18.44 -3.33 -2.19
CA ALA A 7 -17.46 -3.08 -3.24
C ALA A 7 -16.17 -2.47 -2.66
N GLY A 8 -15.02 -2.75 -3.28
CA GLY A 8 -13.73 -2.19 -2.87
C GLY A 8 -13.74 -0.66 -2.76
N SER A 9 -14.41 0.00 -3.70
CA SER A 9 -14.58 1.45 -3.77
C SER A 9 -15.41 2.06 -2.63
N SER A 10 -16.13 1.24 -1.86
CA SER A 10 -16.95 1.69 -0.72
C SER A 10 -16.19 1.64 0.62
N SER A 11 -14.93 1.19 0.62
CA SER A 11 -14.10 1.20 1.82
C SER A 11 -13.55 2.60 2.12
N PHE A 12 -13.53 2.99 3.41
CA PHE A 12 -12.84 4.21 3.81
C PHE A 12 -11.32 4.00 3.69
N TYR A 13 -10.75 4.59 2.65
CA TYR A 13 -9.35 4.52 2.31
C TYR A 13 -8.95 5.83 1.61
N LEU A 14 -8.28 6.71 2.35
CA LEU A 14 -7.62 7.89 1.81
C LEU A 14 -6.19 7.50 1.44
N PHE A 15 -5.77 7.76 0.21
CA PHE A 15 -4.40 7.52 -0.23
C PHE A 15 -4.01 8.40 -1.41
N GLY A 16 -2.79 8.92 -1.37
CA GLY A 16 -2.22 9.78 -2.41
C GLY A 16 -1.82 11.15 -1.86
N ASP A 17 -1.45 12.06 -2.76
CA ASP A 17 -1.41 13.48 -2.43
C ASP A 17 -2.77 14.10 -2.73
N THR A 18 -3.28 14.93 -1.82
CA THR A 18 -4.54 15.64 -2.08
C THR A 18 -4.24 16.94 -2.85
N PRO A 19 -5.23 17.56 -3.53
CA PRO A 19 -5.03 18.84 -4.21
C PRO A 19 -4.48 19.95 -3.30
N GLU A 20 -4.75 19.84 -1.99
CA GLU A 20 -4.25 20.75 -0.94
C GLU A 20 -2.81 20.42 -0.50
N GLY A 21 -2.20 19.36 -1.04
CA GLY A 21 -0.84 18.94 -0.77
C GLY A 21 -0.68 18.42 0.65
N ILE A 22 -1.56 17.53 1.12
CA ILE A 22 -1.44 16.93 2.46
C ILE A 22 -0.05 16.32 2.66
N ALA A 23 0.47 15.58 1.68
CA ALA A 23 1.81 15.01 1.79
C ALA A 23 2.87 16.13 1.91
N ARG A 24 2.75 17.16 1.08
CA ARG A 24 3.65 18.32 1.10
C ARG A 24 3.59 19.14 2.40
N HIS A 25 2.42 19.33 3.00
CA HIS A 25 2.26 20.20 4.16
C HIS A 25 2.41 19.47 5.50
N LEU A 26 1.95 18.22 5.58
CA LEU A 26 2.01 17.44 6.82
C LEU A 26 3.28 16.62 6.94
N LEU A 27 3.76 16.03 5.83
CA LEU A 27 4.92 15.15 5.87
C LEU A 27 6.22 15.91 5.58
N ALA A 28 6.33 16.65 4.48
CA ALA A 28 7.63 17.20 4.04
C ALA A 28 8.43 17.98 5.11
N PRO A 29 7.82 18.76 6.04
CA PRO A 29 8.57 19.46 7.08
C PRO A 29 9.13 18.56 8.19
N HIS A 30 8.60 17.35 8.35
CA HIS A 30 8.82 16.50 9.53
C HIS A 30 9.21 15.06 9.20
N TYR A 31 8.98 14.63 7.97
CA TYR A 31 9.20 13.27 7.51
C TYR A 31 10.50 13.20 6.70
N PRO A 32 11.56 12.57 7.24
CA PRO A 32 12.77 12.34 6.47
C PRO A 32 12.52 11.24 5.45
N ILE A 33 12.59 11.56 4.16
CA ILE A 33 12.42 10.55 3.11
C ILE A 33 13.56 9.51 3.24
N PRO A 34 13.24 8.21 3.25
CA PRO A 34 14.24 7.16 3.46
C PRO A 34 15.41 7.21 2.47
N PHE A 35 16.57 6.73 2.91
CA PHE A 35 17.81 6.61 2.11
C PHE A 35 18.35 7.92 1.51
N GLY A 36 17.90 9.08 1.98
CA GLY A 36 18.35 10.38 1.47
C GLY A 36 17.75 10.74 0.10
N LEU A 37 16.65 10.09 -0.27
CA LEU A 37 15.87 10.48 -1.45
C LEU A 37 15.28 11.88 -1.26
N SER A 38 14.99 12.56 -2.38
CA SER A 38 14.42 13.90 -2.39
C SER A 38 13.10 13.93 -3.16
N ASP A 39 12.15 14.73 -2.70
CA ASP A 39 10.93 15.08 -3.44
C ASP A 39 11.14 16.27 -4.40
N SER A 40 12.40 16.66 -4.63
CA SER A 40 12.76 17.73 -5.53
C SER A 40 12.93 17.25 -6.97
N TRP A 41 12.25 17.91 -7.90
CA TRP A 41 12.24 17.59 -9.34
C TRP A 41 13.59 17.77 -10.05
N ASP A 42 14.60 18.29 -9.37
CA ASP A 42 15.95 18.52 -9.89
C ASP A 42 16.92 17.34 -9.63
N GLN A 43 16.47 16.28 -8.94
CA GLN A 43 17.25 15.06 -8.73
C GLN A 43 17.03 14.03 -9.85
N GLU A 44 18.06 13.20 -10.10
CA GLU A 44 17.94 12.05 -11.02
C GLU A 44 16.87 11.04 -10.58
N VAL A 45 16.63 10.95 -9.27
CA VAL A 45 15.62 10.08 -8.65
C VAL A 45 14.67 10.96 -7.84
N HIS A 46 13.41 11.02 -8.26
CA HIS A 46 12.39 11.87 -7.67
C HIS A 46 11.40 11.05 -6.83
N ALA A 47 11.37 11.30 -5.53
CA ALA A 47 10.44 10.67 -4.61
C ALA A 47 9.06 11.33 -4.66
N SER A 48 8.02 10.55 -4.94
CA SER A 48 6.63 11.01 -4.81
C SER A 48 6.01 10.44 -3.54
N LEU A 49 5.70 11.30 -2.57
CA LEU A 49 5.10 10.91 -1.30
C LEU A 49 3.58 10.78 -1.43
N SER A 50 3.04 9.67 -0.95
CA SER A 50 1.60 9.44 -0.81
C SER A 50 1.28 9.09 0.63
N PHE A 51 0.48 9.95 1.26
CA PHE A 51 -0.02 9.73 2.61
C PHE A 51 -1.28 8.87 2.56
N GLY A 52 -1.49 8.02 3.58
CA GLY A 52 -2.68 7.19 3.65
C GLY A 52 -3.28 7.04 5.05
N ILE A 53 -4.61 7.00 5.09
CA ILE A 53 -5.41 6.64 6.26
C ILE A 53 -6.45 5.61 5.81
N GLY A 54 -6.51 4.47 6.49
CA GLY A 54 -7.46 3.41 6.16
C GLY A 54 -8.11 2.80 7.38
N ALA A 55 -9.39 2.45 7.24
CA ALA A 55 -10.11 1.66 8.25
C ALA A 55 -9.66 0.19 8.27
N CYS A 56 -9.95 -0.51 9.37
CA CYS A 56 -9.77 -1.96 9.45
C CYS A 56 -10.47 -2.69 8.29
N GLY A 57 -9.72 -3.55 7.58
CA GLY A 57 -10.20 -4.32 6.45
C GLY A 57 -10.15 -3.61 5.10
N SER A 58 -9.76 -2.33 5.04
CA SER A 58 -9.51 -1.63 3.78
C SER A 58 -8.11 -1.90 3.25
N GLY A 59 -7.85 -1.50 2.01
CA GLY A 59 -6.57 -1.75 1.34
C GLY A 59 -6.75 -1.71 -0.17
N THR A 60 -5.68 -2.03 -0.88
CA THR A 60 -5.65 -2.04 -2.35
C THR A 60 -5.62 -3.49 -2.85
N PRO A 61 -6.48 -3.87 -3.81
CA PRO A 61 -6.38 -5.17 -4.48
C PRO A 61 -5.04 -5.35 -5.20
N LEU A 62 -4.80 -6.56 -5.71
CA LEU A 62 -3.54 -6.89 -6.39
C LEU A 62 -3.34 -6.03 -7.65
N HIS A 63 -2.21 -5.34 -7.73
CA HIS A 63 -1.82 -4.47 -8.85
C HIS A 63 -0.29 -4.38 -8.97
N VAL A 64 0.19 -3.64 -9.97
CA VAL A 64 1.61 -3.41 -10.25
C VAL A 64 1.85 -1.94 -10.60
N HIS A 65 3.04 -1.44 -10.28
CA HIS A 65 3.57 -0.13 -10.70
C HIS A 65 5.09 -0.10 -10.50
N SER A 66 5.70 1.08 -10.62
CA SER A 66 7.14 1.29 -10.36
C SER A 66 7.51 1.04 -8.89
N GLN A 67 8.78 1.22 -8.55
CA GLN A 67 9.30 0.95 -7.22
C GLN A 67 8.57 1.75 -6.13
N VAL A 68 8.37 1.13 -4.98
CA VAL A 68 7.80 1.83 -3.81
C VAL A 68 8.47 1.39 -2.52
N LEU A 69 8.70 2.36 -1.65
CA LEU A 69 8.99 2.16 -0.24
C LEU A 69 7.72 2.41 0.55
N ALA A 70 7.35 1.50 1.45
CA ALA A 70 6.15 1.64 2.26
C ALA A 70 6.45 1.48 3.75
N GLU A 71 5.86 2.37 4.55
CA GLU A 71 6.00 2.45 6.00
C GLU A 71 4.64 2.64 6.65
N VAL A 72 4.51 2.18 7.90
CA VAL A 72 3.32 2.37 8.73
C VAL A 72 3.69 3.25 9.92
N PHE A 73 2.91 4.29 10.21
CA PHE A 73 3.08 5.13 11.41
C PHE A 73 2.15 4.71 12.55
N HIS A 74 1.00 4.16 12.21
CA HIS A 74 0.03 3.64 13.17
C HIS A 74 -0.70 2.43 12.59
N GLY A 75 -1.01 1.46 13.45
CA GLY A 75 -1.73 0.24 13.05
C GLY A 75 -0.82 -0.79 12.41
N ARG A 76 -1.40 -1.68 11.62
CA ARG A 76 -0.69 -2.80 10.97
C ARG A 76 -1.19 -2.94 9.54
N LYS A 77 -0.28 -3.18 8.60
CA LYS A 77 -0.62 -3.37 7.19
C LYS A 77 -0.04 -4.68 6.69
N ARG A 78 -0.93 -5.62 6.35
CA ARG A 78 -0.57 -6.86 5.68
C ARG A 78 -0.42 -6.61 4.20
N TRP A 79 0.63 -7.15 3.62
CA TRP A 79 0.93 -7.08 2.22
C TRP A 79 1.01 -8.49 1.63
N PHE A 80 0.66 -8.58 0.36
CA PHE A 80 0.76 -9.81 -0.44
C PHE A 80 1.57 -9.50 -1.69
N PHE A 81 2.47 -10.40 -2.11
CA PHE A 81 3.41 -10.16 -3.19
C PHE A 81 3.64 -11.37 -4.09
N ALA A 82 3.86 -11.13 -5.37
CA ALA A 82 4.43 -12.11 -6.29
C ALA A 82 5.43 -11.42 -7.24
N PRO A 83 6.45 -12.16 -7.73
CA PRO A 83 7.41 -11.61 -8.67
C PRO A 83 6.75 -11.16 -9.98
N PRO A 84 7.43 -10.32 -10.79
CA PRO A 84 6.93 -9.90 -12.10
C PRO A 84 6.63 -11.10 -13.00
N GLY A 85 5.54 -11.02 -13.75
CA GLY A 85 5.09 -12.12 -14.60
C GLY A 85 3.57 -12.14 -14.79
N PRO A 86 3.00 -13.30 -15.15
CA PRO A 86 1.56 -13.47 -15.25
C PRO A 86 0.86 -13.04 -13.95
N ALA A 87 -0.30 -12.39 -14.08
CA ALA A 87 -1.08 -11.99 -12.93
C ALA A 87 -1.44 -13.21 -12.07
N PRO A 88 -1.13 -13.21 -10.76
CA PRO A 88 -1.70 -14.18 -9.84
C PRO A 88 -3.23 -14.15 -9.93
N GLN A 89 -3.86 -15.25 -9.53
CA GLN A 89 -5.32 -15.29 -9.47
C GLN A 89 -5.82 -14.23 -8.49
N HIS A 90 -6.42 -13.17 -9.02
CA HIS A 90 -6.91 -12.04 -8.24
C HIS A 90 -8.32 -11.67 -8.67
N ALA A 91 -9.04 -11.01 -7.77
CA ALA A 91 -10.36 -10.48 -8.01
C ALA A 91 -10.28 -8.94 -7.90
N PRO A 92 -10.05 -8.21 -9.00
CA PRO A 92 -9.71 -6.79 -8.96
C PRO A 92 -10.87 -5.90 -8.46
N THR A 93 -12.10 -6.41 -8.47
CA THR A 93 -13.30 -5.69 -8.06
C THR A 93 -13.72 -5.92 -6.62
N VAL A 94 -13.11 -6.91 -5.93
CA VAL A 94 -13.42 -7.21 -4.53
C VAL A 94 -12.37 -6.62 -3.60
N THR A 95 -12.74 -6.38 -2.35
CA THR A 95 -11.77 -5.93 -1.32
C THR A 95 -10.72 -7.02 -1.07
N SER A 96 -9.51 -6.62 -0.67
CA SER A 96 -8.48 -7.57 -0.21
C SER A 96 -8.99 -8.46 0.93
N LEU A 97 -9.84 -7.91 1.81
CA LEU A 97 -10.50 -8.66 2.88
C LEU A 97 -11.43 -9.75 2.32
N ALA A 98 -12.30 -9.42 1.38
CA ALA A 98 -13.22 -10.38 0.77
C ALA A 98 -12.47 -11.48 0.01
N TRP A 99 -11.44 -11.10 -0.77
CA TRP A 99 -10.57 -12.05 -1.46
C TRP A 99 -9.91 -13.02 -0.48
N LEU A 100 -9.34 -12.51 0.62
CA LEU A 100 -8.72 -13.34 1.66
C LEU A 100 -9.74 -14.27 2.32
N ALA A 101 -10.91 -13.75 2.69
CA ALA A 101 -12.00 -14.51 3.31
C ALA A 101 -12.55 -15.62 2.40
N SER A 102 -12.51 -15.43 1.08
CA SER A 102 -12.89 -16.45 0.09
C SER A 102 -11.84 -17.53 -0.16
N GLY A 103 -10.71 -17.50 0.54
CA GLY A 103 -9.61 -18.47 0.36
C GLY A 103 -8.61 -18.07 -0.73
N GLY A 104 -8.53 -16.78 -1.09
CA GLY A 104 -7.66 -16.29 -2.16
C GLY A 104 -6.19 -16.66 -2.01
N LEU A 105 -5.67 -16.70 -0.77
CA LEU A 105 -4.30 -17.13 -0.49
C LEU A 105 -4.09 -18.63 -0.75
N ALA A 106 -5.06 -19.47 -0.35
CA ALA A 106 -5.01 -20.91 -0.62
C ALA A 106 -5.10 -21.22 -2.13
N ALA A 107 -5.83 -20.39 -2.88
CA ALA A 107 -5.91 -20.47 -4.34
C ALA A 107 -4.66 -19.90 -5.06
N SER A 108 -3.76 -19.25 -4.33
CA SER A 108 -2.58 -18.56 -4.87
C SER A 108 -1.31 -18.95 -4.09
N PRO A 109 -0.85 -20.21 -4.18
CA PRO A 109 0.23 -20.73 -3.35
C PRO A 109 1.58 -20.04 -3.57
N ASP A 110 1.75 -19.34 -4.70
CA ASP A 110 2.96 -18.60 -5.04
C ASP A 110 2.96 -17.15 -4.51
N LEU A 111 1.86 -16.68 -3.89
CA LEU A 111 1.84 -15.39 -3.21
C LEU A 111 2.56 -15.48 -1.87
N TRP A 112 3.51 -14.59 -1.65
CA TRP A 112 4.09 -14.34 -0.34
C TRP A 112 3.27 -13.30 0.40
N ASP A 113 3.27 -13.37 1.73
CA ASP A 113 2.65 -12.33 2.55
C ASP A 113 3.50 -12.01 3.77
N CYS A 114 3.43 -10.74 4.17
CA CYS A 114 4.02 -10.28 5.43
C CYS A 114 3.16 -9.16 6.01
N THR A 115 3.36 -8.85 7.29
CA THR A 115 2.72 -7.70 7.93
C THR A 115 3.79 -6.77 8.43
N ILE A 116 3.63 -5.48 8.12
CA ILE A 116 4.49 -4.40 8.62
C ILE A 116 3.74 -3.56 9.65
N GLU A 117 4.47 -3.07 10.64
CA GLU A 117 3.96 -2.23 11.74
C GLU A 117 4.91 -1.03 11.99
N PRO A 118 4.62 -0.12 12.94
CA PRO A 118 5.42 1.06 13.13
C PRO A 118 6.90 0.77 13.41
N GLY A 119 7.77 1.31 12.57
CA GLY A 119 9.22 1.07 12.58
C GLY A 119 9.70 0.14 11.47
N ASP A 120 8.80 -0.55 10.78
CA ASP A 120 9.14 -1.37 9.61
C ASP A 120 9.12 -0.53 8.32
N LEU A 121 10.00 -0.91 7.40
CA LEU A 121 10.07 -0.41 6.03
C LEU A 121 10.12 -1.59 5.08
N ILE A 122 9.23 -1.59 4.08
CA ILE A 122 9.30 -2.57 2.98
C ILE A 122 9.63 -1.87 1.67
N PHE A 123 10.54 -2.48 0.91
CA PHE A 123 10.83 -2.11 -0.47
C PHE A 123 10.15 -3.09 -1.41
N ILE A 124 9.40 -2.56 -2.37
CA ILE A 124 8.71 -3.32 -3.40
C ILE A 124 9.39 -2.98 -4.74
N PRO A 125 10.06 -3.94 -5.39
CA PRO A 125 10.76 -3.68 -6.64
C PRO A 125 9.79 -3.43 -7.79
N ASP A 126 10.35 -2.92 -8.88
CA ASP A 126 9.62 -2.59 -10.10
C ASP A 126 8.78 -3.77 -10.62
N ASN A 127 7.53 -3.49 -10.98
CA ASN A 127 6.59 -4.45 -11.57
C ASN A 127 6.25 -5.69 -10.73
N TRP A 128 6.51 -5.66 -9.41
CA TRP A 128 6.05 -6.73 -8.51
C TRP A 128 4.55 -6.62 -8.27
N TRP A 129 3.85 -7.74 -8.40
CA TRP A 129 2.44 -7.84 -8.03
C TRP A 129 2.30 -7.63 -6.54
N HIS A 130 1.41 -6.73 -6.12
CA HIS A 130 1.17 -6.52 -4.71
C HIS A 130 -0.25 -6.07 -4.37
N ALA A 131 -0.72 -6.49 -3.19
CA ALA A 131 -1.98 -6.09 -2.58
C ALA A 131 -1.75 -5.71 -1.13
N THR A 132 -2.67 -4.93 -0.56
CA THR A 132 -2.61 -4.53 0.85
C THR A 132 -3.92 -4.78 1.59
N LEU A 133 -3.81 -4.97 2.89
CA LEU A 133 -4.91 -5.09 3.83
C LEU A 133 -4.52 -4.44 5.17
N ASN A 134 -5.30 -3.47 5.62
CA ASN A 134 -5.13 -2.86 6.94
C ASN A 134 -5.72 -3.80 8.02
N GLU A 135 -4.88 -4.29 8.92
CA GLU A 135 -5.26 -5.14 10.06
C GLU A 135 -5.60 -4.27 11.28
N GLY A 136 -6.60 -3.42 11.13
CA GLY A 136 -6.91 -2.33 12.06
C GLY A 136 -7.00 -0.99 11.34
N GLU A 137 -7.25 0.07 12.10
CA GLU A 137 -7.05 1.43 11.57
C GLU A 137 -5.56 1.65 11.32
N ALA A 138 -5.22 2.20 10.16
CA ALA A 138 -3.83 2.36 9.75
C ALA A 138 -3.57 3.78 9.23
N VAL A 139 -2.41 4.31 9.61
CA VAL A 139 -1.83 5.54 9.04
C VAL A 139 -0.46 5.16 8.48
N PHE A 140 -0.21 5.48 7.22
CA PHE A 140 0.96 5.00 6.50
C PHE A 140 1.42 6.00 5.44
N VAL A 141 2.63 5.80 4.94
CA VAL A 141 3.17 6.54 3.81
C VAL A 141 3.75 5.57 2.79
N SER A 142 3.63 5.94 1.53
CA SER A 142 4.30 5.26 0.43
C SER A 142 5.12 6.28 -0.36
N THR A 143 6.39 5.97 -0.57
CA THR A 143 7.33 6.77 -1.35
C THR A 143 7.55 6.05 -2.67
N PHE A 144 7.01 6.59 -3.75
CA PHE A 144 7.21 6.09 -5.11
C PHE A 144 8.50 6.67 -5.68
N ILE A 145 9.25 5.83 -6.39
CA ILE A 145 10.58 6.13 -6.94
C ILE A 145 10.56 5.88 -8.45
#